data_AF-A0A938X0B5-F1
#
_entry.id   AF-A0A938X0B5-F1
#
_cell.length_a   1.000
_cell.length_b   1.000
_cell.length_c   1.000
_cell.angle_alpha   90.00
_cell.angle_beta   90.00
_cell.angle_gamma   90.00
#
_symmetry.space_group_name_H-M   'P 1'
#
loop_
_entity.id
_entity.type
_entity.pdbx_description
1 polymer ?
#
loop_
_entity_poly.entity_id
_entity_poly.type
_entity_poly.pdbx_seq_one_letter_code
_entity_poly.pdbx_strand_id
1 'polypeptide(L)' 'MQKRSSVSIARNRLKALVTSDRVNCSPAAYEDICRELFETLSKYMELTEDNFDVEINRNQVIITFLGEET' A
#
# COMPACT_ATOMS: atom_id res chain seq x y z
N MET A 1 22.61 -8.83 18.29
CA MET A 1 21.89 -7.93 17.36
C MET A 1 22.28 -8.30 15.93
N GLN A 2 21.48 -9.10 15.23
CA GLN A 2 21.79 -9.44 13.83
C GLN A 2 21.75 -8.17 12.99
N LYS A 3 22.89 -7.78 12.38
CA LYS A 3 22.94 -6.66 11.45
C LYS A 3 22.06 -7.03 10.25
N ARG A 4 21.08 -6.18 9.90
CA ARG A 4 20.31 -6.34 8.66
C ARG A 4 21.32 -6.51 7.51
N SER A 5 21.20 -7.61 6.77
CA SER A 5 22.08 -7.89 5.64
C SER A 5 22.07 -6.71 4.67
N SER A 6 23.23 -6.32 4.16
CA SER A 6 23.37 -5.29 3.12
C SER A 6 22.46 -5.56 1.92
N VAL A 7 22.21 -6.84 1.62
CA VAL A 7 21.28 -7.29 0.57
C VAL A 7 19.83 -6.89 0.90
N SER A 8 19.38 -7.06 2.15
CA SER A 8 18.04 -6.65 2.57
C SER A 8 17.86 -5.13 2.48
N ILE A 9 18.88 -4.37 2.88
CA ILE A 9 18.87 -2.91 2.81
C ILE A 9 18.79 -2.45 1.35
N ALA A 10 19.63 -3.00 0.47
CA ALA A 10 19.63 -2.68 -0.95
C ALA A 10 18.30 -3.04 -1.63
N ARG A 11 17.72 -4.20 -1.31
CA ARG A 11 16.41 -4.64 -1.82
C ARG A 11 15.29 -3.68 -1.44
N ASN A 12 15.24 -3.23 -0.18
CA ASN A 12 14.19 -2.30 0.26
C ASN A 12 14.31 -0.92 -0.40
N ARG A 13 15.54 -0.42 -0.61
CA ARG A 13 15.77 0.84 -1.34
C ARG A 13 15.32 0.74 -2.80
N LEU A 14 15.61 -0.37 -3.46
CA LEU A 14 15.17 -0.64 -4.84
C LEU A 14 13.65 -0.70 -4.94
N LYS A 15 12.97 -1.39 -4.02
CA LYS A 15 11.50 -1.42 -3.97
C LYS A 15 10.92 0.00 -3.86
N ALA A 16 11.41 0.79 -2.91
CA ALA A 16 10.95 2.17 -2.72
C ALA A 16 11.16 3.04 -3.99
N LEU A 17 12.32 2.93 -4.63
CA LEU A 17 12.62 3.63 -5.89
C LEU A 17 11.67 3.22 -7.02
N VAL A 18 11.45 1.91 -7.20
CA VAL A 18 10.57 1.38 -8.26
C VAL A 18 9.13 1.77 -8.02
N THR A 19 8.63 1.68 -6.79
CA THR A 19 7.27 2.13 -6.45
C THR A 19 7.12 3.62 -6.70
N SER A 20 8.12 4.42 -6.31
CA SER A 20 8.08 5.86 -6.52
C SER A 20 8.06 6.27 -7.99
N ASP A 21 8.87 5.62 -8.83
CA ASP A 21 8.91 5.85 -10.29
C ASP A 21 7.62 5.41 -11.01
N ARG A 22 6.96 4.35 -10.52
CA ARG A 22 5.73 3.82 -11.11
C ARG A 22 4.50 4.62 -10.72
N VAL A 23 4.39 5.05 -9.47
CA VAL A 23 3.21 5.72 -8.92
C VAL A 23 3.37 7.26 -8.92
N ASN A 24 4.56 7.78 -9.25
CA ASN A 24 4.92 9.21 -9.14
C ASN A 24 4.67 9.78 -7.73
N CYS A 25 4.69 8.95 -6.69
CA CYS A 25 4.49 9.37 -5.30
C CYS A 25 5.63 8.87 -4.40
N SER A 26 5.82 9.50 -3.24
CA SER A 26 6.79 8.99 -2.25
C SER A 26 6.19 7.79 -1.50
N PRO A 27 7.00 6.87 -0.94
CA PRO A 27 6.48 5.77 -0.13
C PRO A 27 5.62 6.23 1.06
N ALA A 28 5.99 7.36 1.69
CA ALA A 28 5.20 7.95 2.76
C ALA A 28 3.83 8.44 2.26
N ALA A 29 3.80 9.12 1.10
CA ALA A 29 2.55 9.56 0.50
C ALA A 29 1.66 8.38 0.09
N TYR A 30 2.24 7.27 -0.39
CA TYR A 30 1.50 6.04 -0.67
C TYR A 30 0.82 5.49 0.59
N GLU A 31 1.57 5.37 1.70
CA GLU A 31 1.04 4.90 2.98
C GLU A 31 -0.07 5.83 3.52
N ASP A 32 0.12 7.14 3.39
CA ASP A 32 -0.89 8.14 3.79
C ASP A 32 -2.17 8.02 2.96
N ILE A 33 -2.06 7.84 1.64
CA ILE A 33 -3.21 7.62 0.74
C ILE A 33 -3.98 6.35 1.14
N CYS A 34 -3.28 5.22 1.32
CA CYS A 34 -3.92 3.97 1.68
C CYS A 34 -4.66 4.08 3.02
N ARG A 35 -4.06 4.77 4.00
CA ARG A 35 -4.68 5.02 5.31
C ARG A 35 -5.92 5.91 5.21
N GLU A 36 -5.86 7.02 4.47
CA GLU A 36 -7.01 7.91 4.26
C GLU A 36 -8.18 7.20 3.55
N LEU A 37 -7.87 6.34 2.56
CA LEU A 37 -8.88 5.53 1.88
C LEU A 37 -9.56 4.57 2.85
N PHE A 38 -8.79 3.84 3.66
CA PHE A 38 -9.31 2.94 4.69
C PHE A 38 -10.20 3.68 5.68
N GLU A 39 -9.71 4.75 6.31
CA GLU A 39 -10.46 5.52 7.30
C GLU A 39 -11.74 6.13 6.73
N THR A 40 -11.71 6.58 5.48
CA THR A 40 -12.88 7.19 4.84
C THR A 40 -13.95 6.15 4.50
N LEU A 41 -13.55 5.02 3.92
CA LEU A 41 -14.48 3.95 3.56
C LEU A 41 -15.04 3.24 4.80
N SER A 42 -14.25 3.14 5.88
CA SER A 42 -14.68 2.56 7.16
C SER A 42 -15.84 3.32 7.82
N LYS A 43 -16.13 4.56 7.38
CA LYS A 43 -17.31 5.32 7.83
C LYS A 43 -18.62 4.78 7.25
N TYR A 44 -18.54 4.04 6.15
CA TYR A 44 -19.68 3.54 5.38
C TYR A 44 -19.74 2.02 5.34
N MET A 45 -18.65 1.32 5.68
CA MET A 45 -18.50 -0.13 5.58
C MET A 45 -17.70 -0.69 6.76
N GLU A 46 -18.01 -1.91 7.18
CA GLU A 46 -17.19 -2.62 8.17
C GLU A 46 -15.94 -3.21 7.50
N LEU A 47 -14.83 -2.48 7.60
CA LEU A 47 -13.53 -2.88 7.07
C LEU A 47 -12.58 -3.25 8.22
N THR A 48 -11.73 -4.23 7.96
CA THR A 48 -10.63 -4.64 8.83
C THR A 48 -9.33 -4.59 8.02
N GLU A 49 -8.18 -4.45 8.69
CA GLU A 49 -6.89 -4.44 8.00
C GLU A 49 -6.62 -5.74 7.21
N ASP A 50 -7.21 -6.86 7.63
CA ASP A 50 -7.08 -8.15 6.95
C ASP A 50 -7.94 -8.27 5.69
N ASN A 51 -9.00 -7.46 5.58
CA ASN A 51 -10.01 -7.57 4.53
C ASN A 51 -9.99 -6.40 3.55
N PHE A 52 -9.04 -5.48 3.64
CA PHE A 52 -8.94 -4.28 2.81
C PHE A 52 -7.52 -4.14 2.25
N ASP A 53 -7.40 -4.15 0.93
CA ASP A 53 -6.14 -3.95 0.23
C ASP A 53 -6.26 -2.89 -0.87
N VAL A 54 -5.20 -2.09 -1.01
CA VAL A 54 -5.12 -1.01 -1.99
C VAL A 54 -3.88 -1.22 -2.84
N GLU A 55 -4.09 -1.40 -4.14
CA GLU A 55 -3.05 -1.45 -5.13
C GLU A 55 -3.11 -0.22 -6.04
N ILE A 56 -2.05 0.59 -6.02
CA ILE A 56 -1.94 1.76 -6.91
C ILE A 56 -0.98 1.43 -8.04
N ASN A 57 -1.54 1.41 -9.24
CA ASN A 57 -0.82 1.31 -10.51
C ASN A 57 -0.78 2.68 -11.19
N ARG A 58 0.09 2.82 -12.21
CA ARG A 58 0.34 4.09 -12.91
C ARG A 58 -0.92 4.73 -13.52
N ASN A 59 -1.96 3.94 -13.77
CA ASN A 59 -3.20 4.36 -14.43
C ASN A 59 -4.46 4.06 -13.62
N GLN A 60 -4.36 3.31 -12.52
CA GLN A 60 -5.52 2.74 -11.82
C GLN A 60 -5.25 2.63 -10.33
N VAL A 61 -6.29 2.87 -9.54
CA VAL A 61 -6.34 2.52 -8.11
C VAL A 61 -7.33 1.37 -7.99
N ILE A 62 -6.85 0.24 -7.49
CA ILE A 62 -7.66 -0.96 -7.27
C ILE A 62 -7.81 -1.13 -5.77
N ILE A 63 -9.06 -1.14 -5.31
CA ILE A 63 -9.40 -1.40 -3.91
C ILE A 63 -10.08 -2.77 -3.87
N THR A 64 -9.48 -3.70 -3.14
CA THR A 64 -10.03 -5.04 -2.94
C THR A 64 -10.48 -5.16 -1.50
N PHE A 65 -11.72 -5.59 -1.27
CA PHE A 65 -12.17 -5.93 0.07
C PHE A 65 -13.05 -7.16 0.08
N LEU A 66 -12.94 -7.98 1.14
CA LEU A 66 -13.78 -9.17 1.31
C LEU A 66 -15.15 -8.75 1.83
N GLY A 67 -16.09 -8.52 0.92
CA GLY A 67 -17.46 -8.12 1.26
C GLY A 67 -18.54 -8.49 0.25
N GLU A 68 -18.20 -8.99 -0.95
CA GLU A 68 -19.19 -9.47 -1.92
C GLU A 68 -18.98 -10.96 -2.20
N GLU A 69 -19.64 -11.81 -1.40
CA GLU A 69 -20.14 -13.08 -1.93
C GLU A 69 -21.20 -12.70 -2.98
N THR A 70 -20.84 -12.77 -4.27
CA THR A 70 -21.81 -12.78 -5.38
C THR A 70 -22.13 -14.22 -5.78
#